data_AF-A0A914YFM6-F1
#
_entry.id   AF-A0A914YFM6-F1
#
_cell.length_a   1.000
_cell.length_b   1.000
_cell.length_c   1.000
_cell.angle_alpha   90.00
_cell.angle_beta   90.00
_cell.angle_gamma   90.00
#
_symmetry.space_group_name_H-M   'P 1'
#
loop_
_entity.id
_entity.type
_entity.pdbx_description
1 polymer ?
#
loop_
_entity_poly.entity_id
_entity_poly.type
_entity_poly.pdbx_seq_one_letter_code
_entity_poly.pdbx_strand_id
1 'polypeptide(L)'
;MLRTITLRNVQGNFVRWVSTTPTNNNSAASPVYAPEKRESFYYNEMDIVRAEPSQMLPKPSSLDGLKFGHSFADHMMEADWHIDNGWTKPLISPLHNFNLHPGAKVLHYAIELFEGMKAYRGVDNKIRVFRPEQNMERMRRTAARSSLPVSVSFLKTHLR
;
A
#
# COMPACT_ATOMS: atom_id res chain seq x y z
N MET A 1 -1.45 13.30 -1.39
CA MET A 1 -1.38 12.77 0.00
C MET A 1 -0.39 11.62 -0.02
N LEU A 2 0.72 11.77 0.70
CA LEU A 2 1.86 10.86 0.66
C LEU A 2 1.49 9.46 1.13
N ARG A 3 2.12 8.44 0.53
CA ARG A 3 2.10 7.07 1.03
C ARG A 3 3.52 6.61 1.26
N THR A 4 3.84 6.42 2.52
CA THR A 4 5.12 5.95 3.02
C THR A 4 5.12 4.45 3.12
N ILE A 5 6.16 3.81 2.59
CA ILE A 5 6.49 2.42 2.88
C ILE A 5 7.20 2.39 4.23
N THR A 6 6.53 1.85 5.25
CA THR A 6 7.09 1.71 6.59
C THR A 6 7.77 0.35 6.73
N LEU A 7 9.11 0.36 6.80
CA LEU A 7 9.86 -0.82 7.24
C LEU A 7 9.72 -0.94 8.76
N ARG A 8 8.88 -1.89 9.22
CA ARG A 8 8.93 -2.35 10.61
C ARG A 8 9.96 -3.46 10.75
N ASN A 9 10.99 -3.24 11.57
CA ASN A 9 11.65 -4.32 12.30
C ASN A 9 10.91 -4.43 13.65
N VAL A 10 10.09 -5.46 13.84
CA VAL A 10 9.55 -5.80 15.16
C VAL A 10 10.30 -7.04 15.63
N GLN A 11 11.47 -6.84 16.23
CA GLN A 11 12.08 -7.83 17.09
C GLN A 11 11.30 -7.85 18.41
N GLY A 12 10.48 -8.89 18.55
CA GLY A 12 9.68 -9.12 19.77
C GLY A 12 9.29 -10.57 20.01
N ASN A 13 9.80 -11.54 19.26
CA ASN A 13 9.58 -12.97 19.55
C ASN A 13 10.90 -13.74 19.46
N PHE A 14 11.19 -14.51 20.51
CA PHE A 14 12.32 -15.42 20.61
C PHE A 14 12.34 -16.38 19.41
N VAL A 15 13.30 -16.21 18.51
CA VAL A 15 13.69 -17.30 17.59
C VAL A 15 14.59 -18.24 18.39
N ARG A 16 14.04 -19.38 18.77
CA ARG A 16 14.84 -20.52 19.22
C ARG A 16 15.71 -20.94 18.03
N TRP A 17 17.02 -20.69 18.12
CA TRP A 17 18.00 -21.29 17.23
C TRP A 17 17.98 -22.80 17.45
N VAL A 18 17.23 -23.52 16.63
CA VAL A 18 17.45 -24.96 16.46
C VAL A 18 18.58 -25.09 15.44
N SER A 19 19.81 -25.08 15.93
CA SER A 19 20.92 -25.70 15.23
C SER A 19 20.61 -27.19 15.14
N THR A 20 20.14 -27.64 13.98
CA THR A 20 20.13 -29.06 13.65
C THR A 20 21.41 -29.33 12.89
N THR A 21 22.39 -29.90 13.58
CA THR A 21 23.39 -30.75 12.96
C THR A 21 22.70 -31.81 12.11
N PRO A 22 23.25 -32.21 10.95
CA PRO A 22 22.60 -33.18 10.09
C PRO A 22 22.70 -34.56 10.72
N THR A 23 21.62 -35.04 11.35
CA THR A 23 21.44 -36.47 11.60
C THR A 23 20.71 -37.07 10.42
N ASN A 24 21.44 -37.92 9.70
CA ASN A 24 20.97 -38.65 8.54
C ASN A 24 19.83 -39.59 8.96
N ASN A 25 18.60 -39.28 8.57
CA ASN A 25 17.48 -40.22 8.62
C ASN A 25 16.56 -39.97 7.41
N ASN A 26 16.44 -41.00 6.58
CA ASN A 26 15.64 -41.05 5.37
C ASN A 26 14.14 -40.95 5.70
N SER A 27 13.61 -39.73 5.68
CA SER A 27 12.22 -39.44 5.38
C SER A 27 12.20 -38.05 4.74
N ALA A 28 12.06 -38.02 3.42
CA ALA A 28 12.02 -36.78 2.65
C ALA A 28 10.74 -36.01 3.01
N ALA A 29 10.80 -35.21 4.07
CA ALA A 29 9.90 -34.09 4.24
C ALA A 29 10.21 -33.11 3.10
N SER A 30 9.23 -32.90 2.23
CA SER A 30 9.31 -31.87 1.18
C SER A 30 9.79 -30.57 1.83
N PRO A 31 10.75 -29.85 1.22
CA PRO A 31 11.12 -28.54 1.73
C PRO A 31 9.85 -27.70 1.79
N VAL A 32 9.47 -27.26 2.99
CA VAL A 32 8.42 -26.26 3.16
C VAL A 32 9.02 -24.99 2.58
N TYR A 33 8.81 -24.78 1.27
CA TYR A 33 9.20 -23.56 0.58
C TYR A 33 8.63 -22.40 1.39
N ALA A 34 9.50 -21.50 1.86
CA ALA A 34 9.05 -20.19 2.32
C ALA A 34 8.15 -19.61 1.21
N PRO A 35 6.99 -19.03 1.54
CA PRO A 35 6.08 -18.52 0.53
C PRO A 35 6.85 -17.57 -0.40
N GLU A 36 6.72 -17.78 -1.71
CA GLU A 36 7.39 -16.94 -2.70
C GLU A 36 7.09 -15.46 -2.43
N LYS A 37 8.14 -14.63 -2.46
CA LYS A 37 8.03 -13.21 -2.18
C LYS A 37 7.08 -12.55 -3.16
N ARG A 38 6.01 -11.93 -2.65
CA ARG A 38 4.96 -11.35 -3.47
C ARG A 38 5.42 -10.06 -4.15
N GLU A 39 5.58 -10.12 -5.48
CA GLU A 39 6.07 -9.00 -6.30
C GLU A 39 5.08 -7.83 -6.43
N SER A 40 3.79 -8.07 -6.20
CA SER A 40 2.75 -7.04 -6.36
C SER A 40 1.53 -7.33 -5.48
N PHE A 41 0.78 -6.28 -5.14
CA PHE A 41 -0.60 -6.45 -4.66
C PHE A 41 -1.58 -6.51 -5.84
N TYR A 42 -2.71 -7.19 -5.64
CA TYR A 42 -3.78 -7.33 -6.63
C TYR A 42 -5.12 -6.84 -6.07
N TYR A 43 -5.92 -6.18 -6.91
CA TYR A 43 -7.18 -5.54 -6.48
C TYR A 43 -8.28 -6.54 -6.13
N ASN A 44 -8.25 -7.73 -6.72
CA ASN A 44 -9.23 -8.81 -6.47
C ASN A 44 -9.06 -9.46 -5.09
N GLU A 45 -7.94 -9.20 -4.41
CA GLU A 45 -7.67 -9.65 -3.05
C GLU A 45 -7.83 -8.52 -2.02
N MET A 46 -8.39 -7.38 -2.43
CA MET A 46 -8.52 -6.21 -1.57
C MET A 46 -9.54 -6.43 -0.46
N ASP A 47 -9.12 -6.18 0.77
CA ASP A 47 -10.01 -6.14 1.92
C ASP A 47 -10.63 -4.74 2.04
N ILE A 48 -11.92 -4.67 2.38
CA ILE A 48 -12.64 -3.40 2.55
C ILE A 48 -13.31 -3.40 3.92
N VAL A 49 -12.85 -2.49 4.78
CA VAL A 49 -13.47 -2.17 6.06
C VAL A 49 -14.18 -0.83 5.91
N ARG A 50 -15.51 -0.86 6.00
CA ARG A 50 -16.34 0.35 5.90
C ARG A 50 -16.23 1.18 7.17
N ALA A 51 -16.45 2.48 7.02
CA ALA A 51 -16.44 3.41 8.13
C ALA A 51 -17.82 3.38 8.77
N GLU A 52 -17.85 3.26 10.09
CA GLU A 52 -19.07 3.42 10.86
C GLU A 52 -19.55 4.87 10.81
N PRO A 53 -20.85 5.17 11.05
CA PRO A 53 -21.35 6.53 11.06
C PRO A 53 -20.57 7.48 11.99
N SER A 54 -20.03 6.97 13.09
CA SER A 54 -19.19 7.72 14.03
C SER A 54 -17.80 8.09 13.51
N GLN A 55 -17.34 7.43 12.44
CA GLN A 55 -16.04 7.66 11.81
C GLN A 55 -16.15 8.49 10.52
N MET A 56 -17.36 8.71 10.01
CA MET A 56 -17.57 9.49 8.79
C MET A 56 -17.28 10.97 9.02
N LEU A 57 -16.62 11.58 8.05
CA LEU A 57 -16.28 13.00 8.08
C LEU A 57 -17.44 13.84 7.52
N PRO A 58 -17.65 15.05 8.06
CA PRO A 58 -18.64 15.97 7.50
C PRO A 58 -18.32 16.27 6.04
N LYS A 59 -19.27 15.99 5.15
CA LYS A 59 -19.16 16.37 3.74
C LYS A 59 -19.32 17.89 3.64
N PRO A 60 -18.52 18.58 2.81
CA PRO A 60 -18.71 20.00 2.56
C PRO A 60 -20.14 20.26 2.08
N SER A 61 -20.83 21.20 2.73
CA SER A 61 -22.22 21.57 2.40
C SER A 61 -22.33 22.40 1.12
N SER A 62 -21.23 23.01 0.68
CA SER A 62 -21.11 23.75 -0.58
C SER A 62 -19.79 23.43 -1.28
N LEU A 63 -19.76 23.65 -2.59
CA LEU A 63 -18.54 23.64 -3.40
C LEU A 63 -17.77 24.97 -3.33
N ASP A 64 -18.41 26.04 -2.86
CA ASP A 64 -17.79 27.34 -2.70
C ASP A 64 -16.82 27.35 -1.51
N GLY A 65 -15.67 28.01 -1.69
CA GLY A 65 -14.69 28.18 -0.61
C GLY A 65 -13.91 26.91 -0.25
N LEU A 66 -13.99 25.84 -1.03
CA LEU A 66 -13.18 24.64 -0.82
C LEU A 66 -11.69 24.96 -0.91
N LYS A 67 -10.96 24.70 0.18
CA LYS A 67 -9.50 24.86 0.24
C LYS A 67 -8.82 23.55 -0.12
N PHE A 68 -7.87 23.61 -1.05
CA PHE A 68 -7.11 22.45 -1.51
C PHE A 68 -6.42 21.73 -0.33
N GLY A 69 -6.71 20.43 -0.16
CA GLY A 69 -6.04 19.59 0.84
C GLY A 69 -6.49 19.75 2.30
N HIS A 70 -7.63 20.41 2.56
CA HIS A 70 -8.15 20.61 3.93
C HIS A 70 -9.28 19.66 4.34
N SER A 71 -9.97 19.06 3.38
CA SER A 71 -11.05 18.10 3.62
C SER A 71 -10.67 16.75 3.00
N PHE A 72 -10.97 15.67 3.71
CA PHE A 72 -10.62 14.31 3.31
C PHE A 72 -11.88 13.45 3.18
N ALA A 73 -11.77 12.34 2.46
CA ALA A 73 -12.82 11.33 2.39
C ALA A 73 -12.81 10.44 3.63
N ASP A 74 -13.90 9.70 3.84
CA ASP A 74 -14.08 8.80 4.99
C ASP A 74 -13.09 7.63 4.99
N HIS A 75 -12.55 7.27 3.82
CA HIS A 75 -11.70 6.10 3.62
C HIS A 75 -10.33 6.47 3.05
N MET A 76 -9.35 5.64 3.39
CA MET A 76 -8.04 5.58 2.77
C MET A 76 -7.78 4.17 2.24
N MET A 77 -6.75 4.02 1.41
CA MET A 77 -6.25 2.71 1.00
C MET A 77 -4.80 2.57 1.48
N GLU A 78 -4.41 1.36 1.81
CA GLU A 78 -3.06 1.01 2.27
C GLU A 78 -2.64 -0.30 1.62
N ALA A 79 -1.33 -0.48 1.46
CA ALA A 79 -0.72 -1.73 1.01
C ALA A 79 0.68 -1.76 1.59
N ASP A 80 0.94 -2.73 2.46
CA ASP A 80 2.23 -2.87 3.12
C ASP A 80 3.18 -3.67 2.25
N TRP A 81 4.48 -3.49 2.49
CA TRP A 81 5.53 -4.28 1.88
C TRP A 81 6.53 -4.70 2.93
N HIS A 82 6.92 -5.97 2.90
CA HIS A 82 7.93 -6.55 3.77
C HIS A 82 9.10 -7.11 2.96
N ILE A 83 10.31 -7.02 3.51
CA ILE A 83 11.50 -7.51 2.82
C ILE A 83 11.47 -9.03 2.59
N ASP A 84 10.88 -9.76 3.53
CA ASP A 84 10.81 -11.22 3.48
C ASP A 84 9.68 -11.71 2.56
N ASN A 85 8.50 -11.09 2.65
CA ASN A 85 7.27 -11.62 2.04
C ASN A 85 6.74 -10.78 0.87
N GLY A 86 7.30 -9.60 0.63
CA GLY A 86 6.85 -8.70 -0.44
C GLY A 86 5.58 -7.93 -0.08
N TRP A 87 4.76 -7.63 -1.09
CA TRP A 87 3.53 -6.88 -0.91
C TRP A 87 2.45 -7.67 -0.17
N THR A 88 1.72 -7.00 0.71
CA THR A 88 0.53 -7.56 1.37
C THR A 88 -0.73 -7.32 0.53
N LYS A 89 -1.86 -7.87 0.99
CA LYS A 89 -3.16 -7.54 0.40
C LYS A 89 -3.46 -6.06 0.63
N PRO A 90 -4.01 -5.35 -0.38
CA PRO A 90 -4.40 -3.97 -0.19
C PRO A 90 -5.64 -3.90 0.70
N LEU A 91 -5.71 -2.85 1.52
CA LEU A 91 -6.82 -2.60 2.43
C LEU A 91 -7.43 -1.24 2.11
N ILE A 92 -8.76 -1.16 1.99
CA ILE A 92 -9.50 0.09 2.15
C ILE A 92 -10.06 0.12 3.57
N SER A 93 -9.72 1.14 4.33
CA SER A 93 -10.08 1.31 5.74
C SER A 93 -10.59 2.74 6.01
N PRO A 94 -11.26 2.98 7.15
CA PRO A 94 -11.55 4.34 7.59
C PRO A 94 -10.27 5.16 7.71
N LEU A 95 -10.32 6.46 7.39
CA LEU A 95 -9.16 7.34 7.52
C LEU A 95 -8.65 7.34 8.97
N HIS A 96 -7.35 7.07 9.14
CA HIS A 96 -6.69 7.11 10.45
C HIS A 96 -5.28 7.70 10.36
N ASN A 97 -4.71 8.01 11.51
CA ASN A 97 -3.31 8.42 11.61
C ASN A 97 -2.39 7.22 11.36
N PHE A 98 -1.24 7.47 10.74
CA PHE A 98 -0.21 6.45 10.60
C PHE A 98 0.49 6.21 11.95
N ASN A 99 0.67 4.93 12.30
CA ASN A 99 1.50 4.53 13.43
C ASN A 99 2.90 4.13 12.94
N LEU A 100 3.81 5.10 12.93
CA LEU A 100 5.16 4.98 12.39
C LEU A 100 6.20 4.85 13.51
N HIS A 101 7.19 3.99 13.31
CA HIS A 101 8.37 3.96 14.16
C HIS A 101 9.14 5.30 14.03
N PRO A 102 9.65 5.92 15.12
CA PRO A 102 10.34 7.21 15.04
C PRO A 102 11.58 7.20 14.12
N GLY A 103 12.22 6.05 13.97
CA GLY A 103 13.34 5.82 13.02
C GLY A 103 12.93 5.51 11.58
N ALA A 104 11.65 5.67 11.20
CA ALA A 104 11.19 5.40 9.84
C ALA A 104 11.90 6.32 8.84
N LYS A 105 12.47 5.74 7.78
CA LYS A 105 13.30 6.46 6.79
C LYS A 105 12.59 7.64 6.11
N VAL A 106 11.27 7.61 6.04
CA VAL A 106 10.47 8.75 5.57
C VAL A 106 10.76 10.02 6.37
N LEU A 107 10.93 9.91 7.69
CA LEU A 107 11.06 11.04 8.60
C LEU A 107 12.49 11.61 8.62
N HIS A 108 13.49 10.80 8.23
CA HIS A 108 14.91 11.15 8.35
C HIS A 108 15.57 11.47 7.01
N TYR A 109 15.16 10.77 5.95
CA TYR A 109 15.85 10.79 4.66
C TYR A 109 14.91 11.05 3.48
N ALA A 110 13.65 11.44 3.75
CA ALA A 110 12.64 11.71 2.73
C ALA A 110 12.54 10.59 1.68
N ILE A 111 12.63 9.33 2.13
CA ILE A 111 12.39 8.17 1.27
C ILE A 111 10.87 8.03 1.07
N GLU A 112 10.36 8.88 0.19
CA GLU A 112 8.93 9.05 -0.07
C GLU A 112 8.70 9.53 -1.50
N LEU A 113 7.48 9.31 -1.98
CA LEU A 113 6.97 9.88 -3.22
C LEU A 113 5.46 10.07 -3.10
N PHE A 114 4.88 10.89 -3.98
CA PHE A 114 3.44 11.05 -4.07
C PHE A 114 2.99 11.24 -5.52
N GLU A 115 1.70 11.05 -5.72
CA GLU A 115 1.02 11.34 -6.98
C GLU A 115 -0.15 12.29 -6.77
N GLY A 116 -0.51 12.98 -7.85
CA GLY A 116 -1.61 13.93 -7.90
C GLY A 116 -2.52 13.65 -9.10
N MET A 117 -3.74 13.20 -8.84
CA MET A 117 -4.78 13.00 -9.84
C MET A 117 -6.14 13.43 -9.30
N LYS A 118 -7.10 13.61 -10.18
CA LYS A 118 -8.45 14.06 -9.84
C LYS A 118 -9.49 13.14 -10.45
N ALA A 119 -10.55 12.88 -9.67
CA ALA A 119 -11.78 12.30 -10.17
C ALA A 119 -12.81 13.43 -10.36
N TYR A 120 -13.52 13.40 -11.49
CA TYR A 120 -14.50 14.40 -11.85
C TYR A 120 -15.87 13.77 -12.02
N ARG A 121 -16.90 14.39 -11.47
CA ARG A 121 -18.29 14.07 -11.77
C ARG A 121 -18.69 14.79 -13.05
N GLY A 122 -18.99 14.03 -14.10
CA GLY A 122 -19.46 14.58 -15.37
C GLY A 122 -20.89 15.13 -15.27
N VAL A 123 -21.31 15.87 -16.28
CA VAL A 123 -22.70 16.38 -16.42
C VAL A 123 -23.73 15.25 -16.49
N ASP A 124 -23.30 14.06 -16.90
CA ASP A 124 -24.07 12.81 -16.91
C ASP A 124 -24.03 12.05 -15.57
N ASN A 125 -23.58 12.70 -14.51
CA ASN A 125 -23.42 12.16 -13.16
C ASN A 125 -22.42 10.98 -13.04
N LYS A 126 -21.66 10.65 -14.10
CA LYS A 126 -20.64 9.59 -14.06
C LYS A 126 -19.30 10.14 -13.56
N ILE A 127 -18.64 9.37 -12.70
CA ILE A 127 -17.28 9.70 -12.23
C ILE A 127 -16.25 9.26 -13.27
N ARG A 128 -15.28 10.12 -13.57
CA ARG A 128 -14.17 9.86 -14.50
C ARG A 128 -12.85 10.27 -13.88
N VAL A 129 -11.78 9.54 -14.20
CA VAL A 129 -10.41 9.90 -13.86
C VAL A 129 -9.67 10.18 -15.16
N PHE A 130 -8.92 11.27 -15.22
CA PHE A 130 -8.21 11.65 -16.43
C PHE A 130 -6.82 10.99 -16.47
N ARG A 131 -6.62 10.11 -17.45
CA ARG A 131 -5.33 9.46 -17.75
C ARG A 131 -4.60 8.84 -16.54
N PRO A 132 -5.28 8.06 -15.68
CA PRO A 132 -4.68 7.50 -14.47
C PRO A 132 -3.43 6.64 -14.75
N GLU A 133 -3.36 6.00 -15.92
CA GLU A 133 -2.23 5.22 -16.39
C GLU A 133 -0.91 6.04 -16.46
N GLN A 134 -0.99 7.32 -16.82
CA GLN A 134 0.19 8.19 -16.89
C GLN A 134 0.75 8.54 -15.50
N ASN A 135 -0.15 8.78 -14.54
CA ASN A 135 0.23 8.97 -13.15
C ASN A 135 0.88 7.70 -12.58
N MET A 136 0.33 6.53 -12.90
CA MET A 136 0.88 5.26 -12.41
C MET A 136 2.22 4.91 -13.02
N GLU A 137 2.44 5.18 -14.32
CA GLU A 137 3.77 5.03 -14.93
C GLU A 137 4.79 6.00 -14.31
N ARG A 138 4.40 7.25 -14.03
CA ARG A 138 5.28 8.19 -13.32
C ARG A 138 5.58 7.74 -11.90
N MET A 139 4.58 7.25 -11.15
CA MET A 139 4.76 6.70 -9.81
C MET A 139 5.75 5.53 -9.81
N ARG A 140 5.59 4.58 -10.76
CA ARG A 140 6.45 3.41 -10.93
C ARG A 140 7.90 3.81 -11.21
N ARG A 141 8.11 4.76 -12.13
CA ARG A 141 9.43 5.28 -12.47
C ARG A 141 10.09 5.97 -11.26
N THR A 142 9.34 6.76 -10.51
CA THR A 142 9.85 7.43 -9.30
C THR A 142 10.15 6.42 -8.20
N ALA A 143 9.30 5.40 -8.01
CA ALA A 143 9.55 4.34 -7.03
C ALA A 143 10.87 3.61 -7.30
N ALA A 144 11.10 3.23 -8.55
CA ALA A 144 12.36 2.61 -8.98
C ALA A 144 13.57 3.54 -8.74
N ARG A 145 13.45 4.83 -9.05
CA ARG A 145 14.51 5.83 -8.84
C ARG A 145 14.81 6.09 -7.36
N SER A 146 13.80 5.99 -6.49
CA SER A 146 13.91 6.18 -5.04
C SER A 146 14.21 4.88 -4.29
N SER A 147 14.53 3.78 -4.99
CA SER A 147 14.76 2.45 -4.42
C SER A 147 13.61 1.94 -3.53
N LEU A 148 12.39 2.38 -3.82
CA LEU A 148 11.17 1.87 -3.20
C LEU A 148 10.70 0.60 -3.94
N PRO A 149 10.04 -0.35 -3.24
CA PRO A 149 9.38 -1.48 -3.87
C PRO A 149 8.49 -1.06 -5.04
N VAL A 150 8.66 -1.74 -6.18
CA VAL A 150 7.85 -1.51 -7.38
C VAL A 150 6.72 -2.54 -7.40
N SER A 151 5.48 -2.09 -7.53
CA SER A 151 4.31 -2.95 -7.80
C SER A 151 4.16 -3.14 -9.31
N VAL A 152 4.04 -4.38 -9.78
CA VAL A 152 4.03 -4.74 -11.21
C VAL A 152 2.63 -4.95 -11.80
N SER A 153 1.57 -4.94 -10.98
CA SER A 153 0.21 -5.32 -11.42
C SER A 153 -0.52 -4.24 -12.22
N PHE A 154 -0.26 -2.94 -12.00
CA PHE A 154 -1.14 -1.89 -12.52
C PHE A 154 -1.13 -1.75 -14.05
N LEU A 155 -0.03 -2.12 -14.73
CA LEU A 155 0.12 -1.91 -16.18
C LEU A 155 -0.12 -3.16 -17.03
N LYS A 156 -0.37 -4.32 -16.42
CA LYS A 156 -0.58 -5.56 -17.18
C LYS A 156 -2.04 -5.81 -17.58
N THR A 157 -3.01 -5.02 -17.10
CA THR A 157 -4.41 -5.46 -17.17
C THR A 157 -5.22 -5.03 -18.38
N HIS A 158 -4.87 -4.03 -19.22
CA HIS A 158 -5.74 -3.68 -20.38
C HIS A 158 -4.99 -3.14 -21.60
N LEU A 159 -4.22 -4.03 -22.26
CA LEU A 159 -4.00 -3.98 -23.72
C LEU A 159 -4.58 -5.24 -24.35
N ARG A 160 -5.90 -5.41 -24.26
CA ARG A 160 -6.76 -6.13 -25.22
C ARG A 160 -8.15 -5.52 -25.14
#